data_AF-A0A1R2BUG9-F1
#
_entry.id   AF-A0A1R2BUG9-F1
#
_cell.length_a   1.000
_cell.length_b   1.000
_cell.length_c   1.000
_cell.angle_alpha   90.00
_cell.angle_beta   90.00
_cell.angle_gamma   90.00
#
_symmetry.space_group_name_H-M   'P 1'
#
loop_
_entity.id
_entity.type
_entity.pdbx_description
1 polymer ?
#
loop_
_entity_poly.entity_id
_entity_poly.type
_entity_poly.pdbx_seq_one_letter_code
_entity_poly.pdbx_strand_id
1 'polypeptide(L)'
;MLSIFLIPLFFIGQKVTKNRFSAWCKKMLGKYKFSYFVRFAIETYLDLGLLSLIEIKSKHINSPEGWLNIIVAWSMLCAVFLMPLIILIFSWQSYKSNIYVENENFMKKWGSLYYEFKNNKGFWSSQYYTLYMIRRLVYMMVLILMNDNLYLQFSIHLLFTILQLMYVFYFTPFKEKDVLLSLVFGEISTLLVIILSFLFIAETSKSTRRLTESAIVIIVITSLGCDMLISLVMIVKEAKETIEKIKEKYFKRKIMPKDVDDEKCMNIKVNSFMNSPHSSFRIIEVASMDNE
;
A
#
# COMPACT_ATOMS: atom_id res chain seq x y z
N MET A 1 -11.01 5.83 10.23
CA MET A 1 -11.00 7.25 9.81
C MET A 1 -10.12 8.15 10.69
N LEU A 2 -10.24 8.12 12.03
CA LEU A 2 -9.41 8.95 12.94
C LEU A 2 -7.89 8.77 12.80
N SER A 3 -7.43 7.56 12.50
CA SER A 3 -6.02 7.23 12.30
C SER A 3 -5.37 7.91 11.07
N ILE A 4 -6.17 8.45 10.16
CA ILE A 4 -5.73 8.89 8.82
C ILE A 4 -5.44 10.39 8.83
N PHE A 5 -6.27 11.17 9.52
CA PHE A 5 -5.99 12.58 9.79
C PHE A 5 -4.74 12.78 10.66
N LEU A 6 -4.35 11.77 11.44
CA LEU A 6 -3.17 11.82 12.30
C LEU A 6 -1.85 11.86 11.50
N ILE A 7 -1.78 11.32 10.28
CA ILE A 7 -0.52 11.22 9.52
C ILE A 7 -0.06 12.57 8.96
N PRO A 8 -0.91 13.36 8.26
CA PRO A 8 -0.56 14.74 7.91
C PRO A 8 -0.25 15.58 9.15
N LEU A 9 -1.00 15.37 10.24
CA LEU A 9 -0.80 16.06 11.51
C LEU A 9 0.56 15.74 12.15
N PHE A 10 1.03 14.49 12.04
CA PHE A 10 2.37 14.11 12.50
C PHE A 10 3.48 14.63 11.58
N PHE A 11 3.26 14.70 10.27
CA PHE A 11 4.21 15.32 9.33
C PHE A 11 4.34 16.83 9.54
N ILE A 12 3.20 17.52 9.68
CA ILE A 12 3.14 18.95 10.01
C ILE A 12 3.74 19.17 11.41
N GLY A 13 3.37 18.36 12.40
CA GLY A 13 3.91 18.41 13.76
C GLY A 13 5.43 18.25 13.80
N GLN A 14 6.00 17.32 13.01
CA GLN A 14 7.45 17.16 12.89
C GLN A 14 8.15 18.40 12.33
N LYS A 15 7.52 19.09 11.36
CA LYS A 15 8.13 20.23 10.66
C LYS A 15 7.93 21.56 11.42
N VAL A 16 6.82 21.69 12.15
CA VAL A 16 6.40 22.91 12.86
C VAL A 16 6.94 22.97 14.30
N THR A 17 7.17 21.83 14.97
CA THR A 17 7.64 21.82 16.36
C THR A 17 9.07 21.28 16.49
N LYS A 18 9.98 22.06 17.11
CA LYS A 18 11.38 21.64 17.41
C LYS A 18 11.55 20.86 18.73
N ASN A 19 10.47 20.66 19.49
CA ASN A 19 10.51 20.09 20.85
C ASN A 19 10.36 18.55 20.90
N ARG A 20 10.30 17.98 22.13
CA ARG A 20 10.03 16.55 22.44
C ARG A 20 8.90 15.93 21.60
N PHE A 21 7.92 16.72 21.18
CA PHE A 21 6.83 16.28 20.30
C PHE A 21 7.33 15.81 18.93
N SER A 22 8.33 16.47 18.34
CA SER A 22 8.93 16.06 17.07
C SER A 22 9.67 14.72 17.19
N ALA A 23 10.36 14.49 18.32
CA ALA A 23 11.02 13.22 18.61
C ALA A 23 10.00 12.09 18.81
N TRP A 24 8.87 12.38 19.47
CA TRP A 24 7.77 11.43 19.63
C TRP A 24 7.08 11.13 18.29
N CYS A 25 6.79 12.15 17.47
CA CYS A 25 6.26 11.97 16.11
C CYS A 25 7.21 11.18 15.22
N LYS A 26 8.52 11.44 15.27
CA LYS A 26 9.54 10.71 14.50
C LYS A 26 9.64 9.25 14.96
N LYS A 27 9.49 8.99 16.27
CA LYS A 27 9.44 7.63 16.85
C LYS A 27 8.15 6.89 16.45
N MET A 28 7.01 7.59 16.36
CA MET A 28 5.75 7.01 15.88
C MET A 28 5.77 6.78 14.36
N LEU A 29 6.27 7.73 13.56
CA LEU A 29 6.48 7.55 12.11
C LEU A 29 7.44 6.40 11.82
N GLY A 30 8.51 6.25 12.60
CA GLY A 30 9.46 5.13 12.44
C GLY A 30 8.86 3.75 12.73
N LYS A 31 7.72 3.69 13.42
CA LYS A 31 6.96 2.45 13.67
C LYS A 31 5.76 2.29 12.73
N TYR A 32 5.41 3.31 11.96
CA TYR A 32 4.22 3.30 11.14
C TYR A 32 4.48 2.48 9.87
N LYS A 33 3.74 1.39 9.69
CA LYS A 33 3.83 0.57 8.48
C LYS A 33 3.11 1.30 7.34
N PHE A 34 3.87 1.88 6.41
CA PHE A 34 3.32 2.64 5.28
C PHE A 34 2.39 1.81 4.39
N SER A 35 2.53 0.48 4.38
CA SER A 35 1.65 -0.45 3.65
C SER A 35 0.16 -0.23 3.97
N TYR A 36 -0.21 -0.04 5.24
CA TYR A 36 -1.63 0.16 5.61
C TYR A 36 -2.22 1.43 4.98
N PHE A 37 -1.46 2.53 4.98
CA PHE A 37 -1.91 3.78 4.39
C PHE A 37 -2.04 3.67 2.87
N VAL A 38 -1.09 3.02 2.20
CA VAL A 38 -1.17 2.83 0.74
C VAL A 38 -2.37 1.97 0.37
N ARG A 39 -2.62 0.88 1.09
CA ARG A 39 -3.81 0.04 0.87
C ARG A 39 -5.10 0.83 1.05
N PHE A 40 -5.22 1.58 2.15
CA PHE A 40 -6.38 2.44 2.39
C PHE A 40 -6.56 3.48 1.27
N ALA A 41 -5.48 4.11 0.85
CA ALA A 41 -5.54 5.14 -0.17
C ALA A 41 -5.85 4.56 -1.55
N ILE A 42 -5.39 3.33 -1.87
CA ILE A 42 -5.81 2.57 -3.06
C ILE A 42 -7.30 2.25 -3.02
N GLU A 43 -7.80 1.80 -1.86
CA GLU A 43 -9.19 1.41 -1.67
C GLU A 43 -10.13 2.60 -1.88
N THR A 44 -9.87 3.71 -1.19
CA THR A 44 -10.67 4.96 -1.25
C THR A 44 -10.43 5.81 -2.50
N TYR A 45 -9.44 5.47 -3.31
CA TYR A 45 -9.05 6.22 -4.52
C TYR A 45 -10.23 6.49 -5.48
N LEU A 46 -11.01 5.44 -5.77
CA LEU A 46 -12.09 5.50 -6.74
C LEU A 46 -13.26 6.35 -6.21
N ASP A 47 -13.61 6.18 -4.94
CA ASP A 47 -14.70 6.93 -4.29
C ASP A 47 -14.38 8.43 -4.22
N LEU A 48 -13.15 8.78 -3.80
CA LEU A 48 -12.71 10.17 -3.76
C LEU A 48 -12.72 10.80 -5.15
N GLY A 49 -12.24 10.07 -6.16
CA GLY A 49 -12.26 10.53 -7.54
C GLY A 49 -13.67 10.79 -8.07
N LEU A 50 -14.59 9.85 -7.85
CA LEU A 50 -15.99 9.98 -8.28
C LEU A 50 -16.71 11.10 -7.56
N LEU A 51 -16.62 11.18 -6.23
CA LEU A 51 -17.25 12.24 -5.44
C LEU A 51 -16.74 13.63 -5.88
N SER A 52 -15.42 13.76 -6.12
CA SER A 52 -14.84 15.02 -6.59
C SER A 52 -15.35 15.42 -7.97
N LEU A 53 -15.43 14.47 -8.91
CA LEU A 53 -15.96 14.74 -10.25
C LEU A 53 -17.45 15.07 -10.24
N ILE A 54 -18.24 14.39 -9.40
CA ILE A 54 -19.67 14.65 -9.25
C ILE A 54 -19.89 16.07 -8.69
N GLU A 55 -19.13 16.46 -7.67
CA GLU A 55 -19.25 17.80 -7.08
C GLU A 55 -18.85 18.90 -8.06
N ILE A 56 -17.82 18.68 -8.87
CA ILE A 56 -17.43 19.63 -9.93
C ILE A 56 -18.51 19.75 -11.01
N LYS A 57 -19.23 18.66 -11.31
CA LYS A 57 -20.35 18.66 -12.27
C LYS A 57 -21.68 19.14 -11.67
N SER A 58 -21.79 19.22 -10.35
CA SER A 58 -23.03 19.61 -9.68
C SER A 58 -23.32 21.10 -9.92
N LYS A 59 -24.61 21.47 -9.96
CA LYS A 59 -25.00 22.87 -10.16
C LYS A 59 -24.57 23.69 -8.93
N HIS A 60 -23.74 24.70 -9.17
CA HIS A 60 -23.25 25.56 -8.11
C HIS A 60 -24.37 26.43 -7.54
N ILE A 61 -24.47 26.44 -6.21
CA ILE A 61 -25.25 27.41 -5.45
C ILE A 61 -24.29 28.55 -5.11
N ASN A 62 -24.68 29.80 -5.36
CA ASN A 62 -23.88 30.99 -5.05
C ASN A 62 -23.84 31.26 -3.53
N SER A 63 -23.32 30.31 -2.76
CA SER A 63 -23.05 30.43 -1.33
C SER A 63 -21.55 30.27 -1.07
N PRO A 64 -21.00 30.89 0.00
CA PRO A 64 -19.60 30.68 0.40
C PRO A 64 -19.25 29.20 0.63
N GLU A 65 -20.21 28.42 1.11
CA GLU A 65 -20.09 26.96 1.32
C GLU A 65 -19.89 26.22 -0.01
N GLY A 66 -20.61 26.63 -1.07
CA GLY A 66 -20.45 26.05 -2.41
C GLY A 66 -19.05 26.24 -2.97
N TRP A 67 -18.47 27.44 -2.81
CA TRP A 67 -17.09 27.72 -3.25
C TRP A 67 -16.06 26.88 -2.51
N LEU A 68 -16.21 26.69 -1.20
CA LEU A 68 -15.32 25.84 -0.41
C LEU A 68 -15.38 24.38 -0.90
N ASN A 69 -16.58 23.84 -1.15
CA ASN A 69 -16.74 22.48 -1.66
C ASN A 69 -16.05 22.28 -3.01
N ILE A 70 -16.19 23.25 -3.93
CA ILE A 70 -15.55 23.19 -5.25
C ILE A 70 -14.03 23.19 -5.12
N ILE A 71 -13.46 24.06 -4.29
CA ILE A 71 -12.00 24.11 -4.05
C ILE A 71 -11.51 22.78 -3.48
N VAL A 72 -12.23 22.21 -2.51
CA VAL A 72 -11.90 20.91 -1.92
C VAL A 72 -11.99 19.81 -2.98
N ALA A 73 -13.05 19.78 -3.79
CA ALA A 73 -13.23 18.80 -4.86
C ALA A 73 -12.09 18.87 -5.90
N TRP A 74 -11.69 20.07 -6.34
CA TRP A 74 -10.53 20.23 -7.22
C TRP A 74 -9.24 19.75 -6.58
N SER A 75 -9.01 20.08 -5.30
CA SER A 75 -7.81 19.63 -4.59
C SER A 75 -7.72 18.10 -4.48
N MET A 76 -8.87 17.45 -4.21
CA MET A 76 -8.97 16.00 -4.12
C MET A 76 -8.81 15.36 -5.50
N LEU A 77 -9.40 15.94 -6.54
CA LEU A 77 -9.22 15.47 -7.92
C LEU A 77 -7.74 15.54 -8.31
N CYS A 78 -7.05 16.65 -8.06
CA CYS A 78 -5.61 16.76 -8.30
C CYS A 78 -4.82 15.69 -7.54
N ALA A 79 -5.16 15.41 -6.28
CA ALA A 79 -4.51 14.36 -5.50
C ALA A 79 -4.71 12.97 -6.13
N VAL A 80 -5.93 12.66 -6.59
CA VAL A 80 -6.26 11.41 -7.29
C VAL A 80 -5.41 11.28 -8.56
N PHE A 81 -5.32 12.31 -9.40
CA PHE A 81 -4.49 12.26 -10.61
C PHE A 81 -2.99 12.08 -10.34
N LEU A 82 -2.46 12.73 -9.31
CA LEU A 82 -1.03 12.70 -8.99
C LEU A 82 -0.62 11.39 -8.32
N MET A 83 -1.52 10.72 -7.60
CA MET A 83 -1.20 9.53 -6.81
C MET A 83 -0.54 8.38 -7.60
N PRO A 84 -1.04 7.94 -8.78
CA PRO A 84 -0.37 6.89 -9.55
C PRO A 84 1.04 7.30 -9.99
N LEU A 85 1.25 8.58 -10.34
CA LEU A 85 2.58 9.11 -10.69
C LEU A 85 3.53 9.09 -9.50
N ILE A 86 3.03 9.49 -8.33
CA ILE A 86 3.80 9.48 -7.09
C ILE A 86 4.24 8.04 -6.75
N ILE A 87 3.34 7.05 -6.82
CA ILE A 87 3.68 5.64 -6.57
C ILE A 87 4.69 5.12 -7.59
N LEU A 88 4.54 5.48 -8.86
CA LEU A 88 5.46 5.09 -9.92
C LEU A 88 6.87 5.67 -9.70
N ILE A 89 6.98 6.97 -9.43
CA ILE A 89 8.26 7.66 -9.17
C ILE A 89 8.93 7.06 -7.93
N PHE A 90 8.18 6.86 -6.85
CA PHE A 90 8.72 6.25 -5.65
C PHE A 90 9.16 4.81 -5.90
N SER A 91 8.40 4.05 -6.69
CA SER A 91 8.81 2.69 -7.06
C SER A 91 10.06 2.68 -7.90
N TRP A 92 10.18 3.60 -8.85
CA TRP A 92 11.36 3.72 -9.68
C TRP A 92 12.60 4.05 -8.84
N GLN A 93 12.48 5.03 -7.94
CA GLN A 93 13.54 5.41 -7.02
C GLN A 93 13.91 4.26 -6.08
N SER A 94 12.92 3.51 -5.60
CA SER A 94 13.08 2.30 -4.79
C SER A 94 13.87 1.23 -5.52
N TYR A 95 13.45 0.92 -6.75
CA TYR A 95 14.09 -0.09 -7.59
C TYR A 95 15.54 0.28 -7.90
N LYS A 96 15.78 1.55 -8.26
CA LYS A 96 17.14 2.06 -8.51
C LYS A 96 18.00 2.03 -7.25
N SER A 97 17.45 2.37 -6.08
CA SER A 97 18.22 2.37 -4.83
C SER A 97 18.54 0.95 -4.33
N ASN A 98 17.63 -0.02 -4.50
CA ASN A 98 17.83 -1.40 -4.05
C ASN A 98 18.79 -2.21 -4.94
N ILE A 99 18.98 -1.84 -6.21
CA ILE A 99 19.99 -2.48 -7.07
C ILE A 99 21.41 -2.12 -6.64
N TYR A 100 21.61 -0.97 -5.98
CA TYR A 100 22.94 -0.43 -5.72
C TYR A 100 23.31 -0.29 -4.23
N VAL A 101 22.36 -0.31 -3.29
CA VAL A 101 22.67 -0.10 -1.86
C VAL A 101 21.70 -0.89 -0.99
N GLU A 102 22.21 -1.80 -0.15
CA GLU A 102 21.51 -2.39 1.00
C GLU A 102 21.20 -1.30 2.05
N ASN A 103 20.37 -0.33 1.69
CA ASN A 103 20.12 0.82 2.53
C ASN A 103 19.05 0.44 3.57
N GLU A 104 19.51 -0.04 4.73
CA GLU A 104 18.69 -0.56 5.82
C GLU A 104 17.59 0.44 6.27
N ASN A 105 17.87 1.74 6.15
CA ASN A 105 16.93 2.82 6.46
C ASN A 105 15.79 2.98 5.44
N PHE A 106 16.07 2.70 4.16
CA PHE A 106 15.07 2.72 3.10
C PHE A 106 14.17 1.48 3.21
N MET A 107 14.76 0.30 3.42
CA MET A 107 14.03 -0.95 3.64
C MET A 107 13.15 -0.90 4.91
N LYS A 108 13.59 -0.24 5.99
CA LYS A 108 12.76 -0.04 7.19
C LYS A 108 11.50 0.80 6.95
N LYS A 109 11.54 1.78 6.03
CA LYS A 109 10.41 2.70 5.78
C LYS A 109 9.49 2.24 4.66
N TRP A 110 10.08 1.78 3.55
CA TRP A 110 9.37 1.48 2.31
C TRP A 110 9.41 0.00 1.95
N GLY A 111 10.32 -0.76 2.55
CA GLY A 111 10.46 -2.19 2.32
C GLY A 111 9.17 -2.94 2.63
N SER A 112 8.32 -2.48 3.55
CA SER A 112 7.03 -3.14 3.81
C SER A 112 6.11 -3.18 2.58
N LEU A 113 6.14 -2.14 1.73
CA LEU A 113 5.29 -2.08 0.54
C LEU A 113 5.77 -3.07 -0.53
N TYR A 114 7.09 -3.15 -0.72
CA TYR A 114 7.70 -4.06 -1.70
C TYR A 114 7.90 -5.49 -1.17
N TYR A 115 7.79 -5.70 0.14
CA TYR A 115 7.93 -7.02 0.74
C TYR A 115 6.79 -7.94 0.33
N GLU A 116 5.60 -7.39 0.10
CA GLU A 116 4.40 -8.12 -0.32
C GLU A 116 4.51 -8.65 -1.75
N PHE A 117 5.35 -8.01 -2.58
CA PHE A 117 5.51 -8.34 -3.99
C PHE A 117 6.65 -9.31 -4.26
N LYS A 118 6.42 -10.28 -5.16
CA LYS A 118 7.46 -11.11 -5.76
C LYS A 118 8.24 -10.27 -6.77
N ASN A 119 9.37 -9.72 -6.34
CA ASN A 119 10.26 -8.95 -7.23
C ASN A 119 11.17 -9.85 -8.09
N ASN A 120 10.67 -10.98 -8.58
CA ASN A 120 11.45 -11.97 -9.33
C ASN A 120 11.50 -11.69 -10.84
N LYS A 121 10.61 -10.84 -11.37
CA LYS A 121 10.49 -10.53 -12.81
C LYS A 121 10.79 -9.05 -13.12
N GLY A 122 11.68 -8.43 -12.33
CA GLY A 122 12.12 -7.05 -12.52
C GLY A 122 11.10 -5.99 -12.10
N PHE A 123 11.39 -4.73 -12.42
CA PHE A 123 10.63 -3.55 -11.97
C PHE A 123 9.13 -3.69 -12.16
N TRP A 124 8.68 -4.14 -13.33
CA TRP A 124 7.27 -4.25 -13.70
C TRP A 124 6.47 -5.18 -12.81
N SER A 125 7.08 -6.20 -12.19
CA SER A 125 6.41 -7.10 -11.25
C SER A 125 5.98 -6.42 -9.95
N SER A 126 6.62 -5.30 -9.60
CA SER A 126 6.29 -4.50 -8.41
C SER A 126 5.26 -3.40 -8.67
N GLN A 127 4.85 -3.19 -9.94
CA GLN A 127 4.00 -2.07 -10.36
C GLN A 127 2.50 -2.38 -10.34
N TYR A 128 2.08 -3.45 -9.65
CA TYR A 128 0.67 -3.83 -9.57
C TYR A 128 -0.21 -2.68 -9.06
N TYR A 129 0.19 -1.99 -7.99
CA TYR A 129 -0.60 -0.87 -7.44
C TYR A 129 -0.70 0.32 -8.40
N THR A 130 0.38 0.63 -9.12
CA THR A 130 0.38 1.69 -10.14
C THR A 130 -0.62 1.37 -11.25
N LEU A 131 -0.55 0.17 -11.82
CA LEU A 131 -1.46 -0.28 -12.88
C LEU A 131 -2.91 -0.33 -12.40
N TYR A 132 -3.13 -0.81 -11.18
CA TYR A 132 -4.44 -0.86 -10.55
C TYR A 132 -5.07 0.53 -10.41
N MET A 133 -4.29 1.52 -9.97
CA MET A 133 -4.74 2.92 -9.87
C MET A 133 -4.99 3.55 -11.24
N ILE A 134 -4.11 3.33 -12.23
CA ILE A 134 -4.30 3.84 -13.58
C ILE A 134 -5.60 3.29 -14.18
N ARG A 135 -5.87 1.99 -14.01
CA ARG A 135 -7.15 1.40 -14.43
C ARG A 135 -8.33 2.08 -13.77
N ARG A 136 -8.29 2.29 -12.45
CA ARG A 136 -9.36 2.99 -11.71
C ARG A 136 -9.53 4.44 -12.17
N LEU A 137 -8.43 5.12 -12.51
CA LEU A 137 -8.46 6.47 -13.08
C LEU A 137 -9.15 6.50 -14.44
N VAL A 138 -8.79 5.57 -15.33
CA VAL A 138 -9.48 5.42 -16.62
C VAL A 138 -10.96 5.09 -16.39
N TYR A 139 -11.26 4.22 -15.43
CA TYR A 139 -12.63 3.85 -15.10
C TYR A 139 -13.49 5.07 -14.75
N MET A 140 -13.05 5.88 -13.78
CA MET A 140 -13.79 7.09 -13.36
C MET A 140 -13.91 8.12 -14.50
N MET A 141 -12.87 8.29 -15.32
CA MET A 141 -12.89 9.25 -16.43
C MET A 141 -13.87 8.83 -17.51
N VAL A 142 -13.84 7.55 -17.91
CA VAL A 142 -14.78 6.99 -18.88
C VAL A 142 -16.22 7.10 -18.36
N LEU A 143 -16.45 6.74 -17.10
CA LEU A 143 -17.79 6.79 -16.48
C LEU A 143 -18.38 8.21 -16.50
N ILE A 144 -17.57 9.23 -16.23
CA ILE A 144 -18.06 10.62 -16.15
C ILE A 144 -18.09 11.32 -17.52
N LEU A 145 -17.13 11.03 -18.40
CA LEU A 145 -17.00 11.71 -19.71
C LEU A 145 -17.83 11.05 -20.81
N MET A 146 -18.10 9.75 -20.72
CA MET A 146 -18.68 8.96 -21.82
C MET A 146 -20.08 8.43 -21.49
N ASN A 147 -20.81 9.12 -20.61
CA ASN A 147 -22.16 8.75 -20.20
C ASN A 147 -23.13 8.60 -21.40
N ASP A 148 -22.91 9.36 -22.48
CA ASP A 148 -23.75 9.32 -23.68
C ASP A 148 -23.49 8.07 -24.56
N ASN A 149 -22.36 7.38 -24.39
CA ASN A 149 -22.00 6.20 -25.19
C ASN A 149 -21.61 5.02 -24.30
N LEU A 150 -22.65 4.34 -23.78
CA LEU A 150 -22.50 3.19 -22.89
C LEU A 150 -21.70 2.05 -23.53
N TYR A 151 -21.92 1.74 -24.82
CA TYR A 151 -21.20 0.66 -25.50
C TYR A 151 -19.68 0.87 -25.50
N LEU A 152 -19.24 2.10 -25.78
CA LEU A 152 -17.83 2.44 -25.77
C LEU A 152 -17.26 2.45 -24.34
N GLN A 153 -18.04 2.92 -23.37
CA GLN A 153 -17.67 2.84 -21.96
C GLN A 153 -17.39 1.40 -21.50
N PHE A 154 -18.31 0.47 -21.75
CA PHE A 154 -18.13 -0.94 -21.38
C PHE A 154 -17.00 -1.61 -22.16
N SER A 155 -16.82 -1.26 -23.44
CA SER A 155 -15.71 -1.78 -24.25
C SER A 155 -14.34 -1.40 -23.67
N ILE A 156 -14.17 -0.15 -23.23
CA ILE A 156 -12.93 0.30 -22.59
C ILE A 156 -12.74 -0.41 -21.24
N HIS A 157 -13.78 -0.52 -20.41
CA HIS A 157 -13.69 -1.24 -19.14
C HIS A 157 -13.34 -2.72 -19.32
N LEU A 158 -13.89 -3.38 -20.34
CA LEU A 158 -13.58 -4.76 -20.68
C LEU A 158 -12.12 -4.92 -21.09
N LEU A 159 -11.62 -4.05 -21.97
CA LEU A 159 -10.21 -4.05 -22.41
C LEU A 159 -9.26 -3.93 -21.22
N PHE A 160 -9.46 -2.94 -20.35
CA PHE A 160 -8.59 -2.74 -19.18
C PHE A 160 -8.68 -3.87 -18.15
N THR A 161 -9.85 -4.49 -18.01
CA THR A 161 -10.00 -5.66 -17.12
C THR A 161 -9.25 -6.88 -17.66
N ILE A 162 -9.32 -7.12 -18.97
CA ILE A 162 -8.54 -8.20 -19.62
C ILE A 162 -7.04 -7.94 -19.48
N LEU A 163 -6.57 -6.71 -19.73
CA LEU A 163 -5.16 -6.35 -19.57
C LEU A 163 -4.68 -6.54 -18.13
N GLN A 164 -5.50 -6.16 -17.15
CA GLN A 164 -5.20 -6.38 -15.73
C GLN A 164 -5.12 -7.87 -15.39
N LEU A 165 -6.06 -8.67 -15.88
CA LEU A 165 -6.08 -10.11 -15.65
C LEU A 165 -4.84 -10.78 -16.27
N MET A 166 -4.47 -10.42 -17.50
CA MET A 166 -3.24 -10.86 -18.15
C MET A 166 -2.00 -10.48 -17.33
N TYR A 167 -1.95 -9.26 -16.80
CA TYR A 167 -0.86 -8.81 -15.93
C TYR A 167 -0.76 -9.66 -14.65
N VAL A 168 -1.89 -9.93 -13.98
CA VAL A 168 -1.93 -10.72 -12.74
C VAL A 168 -1.46 -12.15 -12.99
N PHE A 169 -1.93 -12.79 -14.07
CA PHE A 169 -1.49 -14.15 -14.42
C PHE A 169 0.00 -14.19 -14.81
N TYR A 170 0.46 -13.25 -15.65
CA TYR A 170 1.84 -13.24 -16.15
C TYR A 170 2.86 -12.90 -15.05
N PHE A 171 2.65 -11.82 -14.31
CA PHE A 171 3.62 -11.36 -13.30
C PHE A 171 3.44 -12.02 -11.95
N THR A 172 2.23 -12.47 -11.62
CA THR A 172 1.93 -13.16 -10.36
C THR A 172 2.43 -12.34 -9.15
N PRO A 173 2.00 -11.06 -9.02
CA PRO A 173 2.75 -10.03 -8.31
C PRO A 173 2.92 -10.31 -6.81
N PHE A 174 2.04 -11.07 -6.17
CA PHE A 174 2.06 -11.29 -4.72
C PHE A 174 2.85 -12.54 -4.27
N LYS A 175 3.56 -12.41 -3.13
CA LYS A 175 4.28 -13.52 -2.49
C LYS A 175 3.33 -14.59 -1.96
N GLU A 176 2.33 -14.15 -1.22
CA GLU A 176 1.34 -14.99 -0.57
C GLU A 176 0.31 -15.50 -1.58
N LYS A 177 0.12 -16.82 -1.62
CA LYS A 177 -0.82 -17.47 -2.55
C LYS A 177 -2.27 -17.11 -2.23
N ASP A 178 -2.60 -16.97 -0.95
CA ASP A 178 -3.95 -16.66 -0.47
C ASP A 178 -4.41 -15.28 -1.00
N VAL A 179 -3.54 -14.27 -0.89
CA VAL A 179 -3.77 -12.91 -1.41
C VAL A 179 -3.90 -12.89 -2.93
N LEU A 180 -3.02 -13.61 -3.63
CA LEU A 180 -3.09 -13.73 -5.08
C LEU A 180 -4.38 -14.40 -5.55
N LEU A 181 -4.84 -15.45 -4.85
CA LEU A 181 -6.06 -16.17 -5.19
C LEU A 181 -7.29 -15.27 -5.03
N SER A 182 -7.38 -14.54 -3.91
CA SER A 182 -8.44 -13.55 -3.68
C SER A 182 -8.45 -12.48 -4.76
N LEU A 183 -7.26 -11.99 -5.16
CA LEU A 183 -7.14 -11.04 -6.26
C LEU A 183 -7.66 -11.61 -7.58
N VAL A 184 -7.22 -12.81 -7.98
CA VAL A 184 -7.66 -13.44 -9.23
C VAL A 184 -9.18 -13.65 -9.22
N PHE A 185 -9.73 -14.10 -8.09
CA PHE A 185 -11.17 -14.25 -7.91
C PHE A 185 -11.91 -12.92 -8.10
N GLY A 186 -11.45 -11.84 -7.47
CA GLY A 186 -12.04 -10.51 -7.63
C GLY A 186 -11.98 -9.98 -9.06
N GLU A 187 -10.87 -10.22 -9.77
CA GLU A 187 -10.72 -9.81 -11.18
C GLU A 187 -11.65 -10.62 -12.11
N ILE A 188 -11.80 -11.92 -11.89
CA ILE A 188 -12.75 -12.76 -12.63
C ILE A 188 -14.19 -12.33 -12.37
N SER A 189 -14.54 -12.05 -11.12
CA SER A 189 -15.87 -11.56 -10.77
C SER A 189 -16.17 -10.23 -11.46
N THR A 190 -15.22 -9.29 -11.43
CA THR A 190 -15.35 -7.99 -12.10
C THR A 190 -15.53 -8.16 -13.61
N LEU A 191 -14.76 -9.06 -14.24
CA LEU A 191 -14.91 -9.38 -15.66
C LEU A 191 -16.30 -9.91 -15.98
N LEU A 192 -16.82 -10.84 -15.17
CA LEU A 192 -18.15 -11.40 -15.34
C LEU A 192 -19.25 -10.33 -15.23
N VAL A 193 -19.14 -9.42 -14.25
CA VAL A 193 -20.07 -8.30 -14.07
C VAL A 193 -20.03 -7.36 -15.28
N ILE A 194 -18.85 -7.04 -15.82
CA ILE A 194 -18.72 -6.19 -17.01
C ILE A 194 -19.36 -6.85 -18.23
N ILE A 195 -19.13 -8.15 -18.46
CA ILE A 195 -19.73 -8.90 -19.57
C ILE A 195 -21.26 -8.91 -19.45
N LEU A 196 -21.80 -9.23 -18.26
CA LEU A 196 -23.24 -9.23 -18.03
C LEU A 196 -23.85 -7.83 -18.18
N SER A 197 -23.15 -6.78 -17.75
CA SER A 197 -23.59 -5.40 -17.93
C SER A 197 -23.63 -5.00 -19.40
N PHE A 198 -22.66 -5.46 -20.20
CA PHE A 198 -22.68 -5.26 -21.65
C PHE A 198 -23.86 -5.98 -22.31
N LEU A 199 -24.12 -7.24 -21.91
CA LEU A 199 -25.28 -8.00 -22.39
C LEU A 199 -26.60 -7.36 -21.98
N PHE A 200 -26.70 -6.81 -20.76
CA PHE A 200 -27.88 -6.09 -20.28
C PHE A 200 -28.25 -4.90 -21.18
N ILE A 201 -27.26 -4.22 -21.75
CA ILE A 201 -27.46 -3.07 -22.65
C ILE A 201 -27.78 -3.50 -24.07
N ALA A 202 -27.19 -4.60 -24.54
CA ALA A 202 -27.47 -5.13 -25.88
C ALA A 202 -28.88 -5.76 -25.99
N GLU A 203 -29.42 -6.26 -24.88
CA GLU A 203 -30.64 -7.04 -24.86
C GLU A 203 -31.91 -6.18 -24.87
N THR A 204 -32.81 -6.46 -25.82
CA THR A 204 -34.04 -5.67 -26.00
C THR A 204 -35.27 -6.28 -25.32
N SER A 205 -35.25 -7.59 -25.01
CA SER A 205 -36.42 -8.25 -24.43
C SER A 205 -36.55 -8.02 -22.91
N LYS A 206 -37.78 -7.74 -22.44
CA LYS A 206 -38.03 -7.35 -21.04
C LYS A 206 -37.77 -8.49 -20.04
N SER A 207 -37.99 -9.75 -20.44
CA SER A 207 -37.83 -10.93 -19.59
C SER A 207 -36.36 -11.25 -19.31
N THR A 208 -35.54 -11.32 -20.36
CA THR A 208 -34.09 -11.53 -20.27
C THR A 208 -33.41 -10.39 -19.51
N ARG A 209 -33.83 -9.14 -19.74
CA ARG A 209 -33.28 -7.98 -19.02
C ARG A 209 -33.44 -8.09 -17.50
N ARG A 210 -34.62 -8.50 -17.02
CA ARG A 210 -34.87 -8.74 -15.58
C ARG A 210 -34.02 -9.88 -15.02
N LEU A 211 -33.84 -10.94 -15.81
CA LEU A 211 -33.01 -12.07 -15.43
C LEU A 211 -31.53 -11.65 -15.33
N THR A 212 -31.02 -10.91 -16.31
CA THR A 212 -29.64 -10.38 -16.30
C THR A 212 -29.42 -9.40 -15.16
N GLU A 213 -30.35 -8.48 -14.89
CA GLU A 213 -30.29 -7.57 -13.75
C GLU A 213 -30.18 -8.32 -12.42
N SER A 214 -31.06 -9.31 -12.22
CA SER A 214 -31.04 -10.14 -11.02
C SER A 214 -29.73 -10.92 -10.89
N ALA A 215 -29.22 -11.46 -12.00
CA ALA A 215 -27.93 -12.16 -12.03
C ALA A 215 -26.76 -11.25 -11.65
N ILE A 216 -26.71 -10.02 -12.18
CA ILE A 216 -25.68 -9.03 -11.84
C ILE A 216 -25.71 -8.74 -10.33
N VAL A 217 -26.89 -8.45 -9.78
CA VAL A 217 -27.04 -8.15 -8.34
C VAL A 217 -26.60 -9.34 -7.48
N ILE A 218 -27.02 -10.55 -7.81
CA ILE A 218 -26.63 -11.77 -7.08
C ILE A 218 -25.12 -11.99 -7.13
N ILE A 219 -24.49 -11.83 -8.30
CA ILE A 219 -23.04 -12.01 -8.46
C ILE A 219 -22.27 -10.98 -7.64
N VAL A 220 -22.69 -9.71 -7.67
CA VAL A 220 -22.04 -8.63 -6.89
C VAL A 220 -22.17 -8.91 -5.39
N ILE A 221 -23.36 -9.22 -4.89
CA ILE A 221 -23.57 -9.54 -3.46
C ILE A 221 -22.75 -10.76 -3.04
N THR A 222 -22.74 -11.81 -3.85
CA THR A 222 -21.99 -13.04 -3.57
C THR A 222 -20.49 -12.75 -3.55
N SER A 223 -19.99 -11.94 -4.48
CA SER A 223 -18.57 -11.60 -4.56
C SER A 223 -18.12 -10.78 -3.34
N LEU A 224 -18.91 -9.77 -2.96
CA LEU A 224 -18.66 -8.98 -1.75
C LEU A 224 -18.69 -9.86 -0.49
N GLY A 225 -19.66 -10.78 -0.40
CA GLY A 225 -19.77 -11.73 0.69
C GLY A 225 -18.55 -12.66 0.78
N CYS A 226 -18.11 -13.20 -0.36
CA CYS A 226 -16.90 -14.03 -0.45
C CYS A 226 -15.65 -13.27 -0.02
N ASP A 227 -15.44 -12.04 -0.52
CA ASP A 227 -14.28 -11.23 -0.18
C ASP A 227 -14.26 -10.88 1.33
N MET A 228 -15.42 -10.60 1.91
CA MET A 228 -15.57 -10.37 3.34
C MET A 228 -15.23 -11.63 4.15
N LEU A 229 -15.70 -12.81 3.74
CA LEU A 229 -15.38 -14.09 4.39
C LEU A 229 -13.90 -14.43 4.30
N ILE A 230 -13.27 -14.26 3.13
CA ILE A 230 -11.83 -14.47 2.94
C ILE A 230 -11.04 -13.54 3.87
N SER A 231 -11.43 -12.26 3.92
CA SER A 231 -10.79 -11.28 4.80
C SER A 231 -10.91 -11.65 6.28
N LEU A 232 -12.08 -12.12 6.72
CA LEU A 232 -12.29 -12.62 8.08
C LEU A 232 -11.42 -13.83 8.40
N VAL A 233 -11.33 -14.81 7.49
CA VAL A 233 -10.50 -16.01 7.67
C VAL A 233 -9.02 -15.62 7.79
N MET A 234 -8.54 -14.70 6.95
CA MET A 234 -7.16 -14.20 7.02
C MET A 234 -6.87 -13.53 8.37
N ILE A 235 -7.78 -12.67 8.85
CA ILE A 235 -7.63 -12.01 10.16
C ILE A 235 -7.56 -13.05 11.29
N VAL A 236 -8.43 -14.06 11.28
CA VAL A 236 -8.44 -15.12 12.30
C VAL A 236 -7.14 -15.93 12.27
N LYS A 237 -6.62 -16.26 11.08
CA LYS A 237 -5.36 -16.97 10.90
C LYS A 237 -4.18 -16.16 11.44
N GLU A 238 -4.05 -14.89 11.05
CA GLU A 238 -3.00 -14.00 11.54
C GLU A 238 -3.08 -13.76 13.06
N ALA A 239 -4.30 -13.65 13.61
CA ALA A 239 -4.52 -13.50 15.04
C ALA A 239 -4.07 -14.75 15.81
N LYS A 240 -4.40 -15.95 15.33
CA LYS A 240 -3.96 -17.22 15.93
C LYS A 240 -2.44 -17.33 15.94
N GLU A 241 -1.78 -17.07 14.81
CA GLU A 241 -0.31 -17.11 14.72
C GLU A 241 0.35 -16.09 15.67
N THR A 242 -0.26 -14.91 15.81
CA THR A 242 0.25 -13.89 16.74
C THR A 242 0.08 -14.32 18.19
N ILE A 243 -1.06 -14.92 18.54
CA ILE A 243 -1.32 -15.46 19.89
C ILE A 243 -0.33 -16.58 20.22
N GLU A 244 -0.05 -17.49 19.29
CA GLU A 244 0.92 -18.57 19.47
C GLU A 244 2.33 -18.02 19.70
N LYS A 245 2.79 -17.08 18.87
CA LYS A 245 4.10 -16.40 19.06
C LYS A 245 4.20 -15.69 20.41
N ILE A 246 3.09 -15.12 20.90
CA ILE A 246 3.04 -14.50 22.23
C ILE A 246 3.15 -15.58 23.31
N LYS A 247 2.37 -16.66 23.21
CA LYS A 247 2.42 -17.80 24.15
C LYS A 247 3.82 -18.40 24.24
N GLU A 248 4.48 -18.63 23.11
CA GLU A 248 5.86 -19.16 23.08
C GLU A 248 6.85 -18.22 23.77
N LYS A 249 6.75 -16.90 23.55
CA LYS A 249 7.62 -15.91 24.22
C LYS A 249 7.37 -15.87 25.73
N TYR A 250 6.12 -15.97 26.17
CA TYR A 250 5.79 -16.05 27.59
C TYR A 250 6.30 -17.35 28.21
N PHE A 251 6.17 -18.49 27.52
CA PHE A 251 6.65 -19.78 27.99
C PHE A 251 8.18 -19.83 28.09
N LYS A 252 8.91 -19.35 27.07
CA LYS A 252 10.38 -19.23 27.11
C LYS A 252 10.87 -18.36 28.26
N ARG A 253 10.20 -17.23 28.54
CA ARG A 253 10.54 -16.35 29.68
C ARG A 253 10.24 -16.97 31.04
N LYS A 254 9.30 -17.92 31.12
CA LYS A 254 8.96 -18.60 32.38
C LYS A 254 9.91 -19.77 32.68
N ILE A 255 10.49 -20.40 31.65
CA ILE A 255 11.34 -21.59 31.80
C ILE A 255 12.84 -21.28 31.83
N MET A 256 13.28 -20.14 31.29
CA MET A 256 14.63 -19.64 31.54
C MET A 256 14.62 -18.80 32.83
N PRO A 257 15.02 -19.35 34.00
CA PRO A 257 15.33 -18.51 35.15
C PRO A 257 16.41 -17.51 34.77
N LYS A 258 16.33 -16.34 35.39
CA LYS A 258 17.11 -15.13 35.09
C LYS A 258 18.60 -15.23 35.46
N ASP A 259 19.13 -16.43 35.66
CA ASP A 259 20.33 -16.65 36.45
C ASP A 259 21.62 -16.94 35.65
N VAL A 260 21.70 -16.63 34.35
CA VAL A 260 22.93 -16.96 33.56
C VAL A 260 23.55 -15.80 32.78
N ASP A 261 22.87 -14.67 32.59
CA ASP A 261 23.41 -13.57 31.75
C ASP A 261 24.06 -12.42 32.54
N ASP A 262 23.76 -12.25 33.84
CA ASP A 262 24.37 -11.19 34.65
C ASP A 262 25.79 -11.56 35.14
N GLU A 263 26.12 -12.86 35.28
CA GLU A 263 27.46 -13.31 35.70
C GLU A 263 28.49 -13.25 34.55
N LYS A 264 28.04 -13.38 33.29
CA LYS A 264 28.92 -13.28 32.11
C LYS A 264 29.27 -11.84 31.75
N CYS A 265 28.36 -10.88 31.94
CA CYS A 265 28.66 -9.46 31.73
C CYS A 265 29.56 -8.87 32.83
N MET A 266 29.52 -9.40 34.05
CA MET A 266 30.45 -9.00 35.12
C MET A 266 31.86 -9.54 34.85
N ASN A 267 32.00 -10.81 34.44
CA ASN A 267 33.31 -11.39 34.14
C ASN A 267 34.01 -10.81 32.90
N ILE A 268 33.27 -10.36 31.87
CA ILE A 268 33.87 -9.71 30.70
C ILE A 268 34.37 -8.29 31.05
N LYS A 269 33.67 -7.54 31.90
CA LYS A 269 34.14 -6.22 32.35
C LYS A 269 35.38 -6.32 33.24
N VAL A 270 35.44 -7.29 34.14
CA VAL A 270 36.61 -7.51 35.00
C VAL A 270 37.86 -7.90 34.20
N ASN A 271 37.73 -8.79 33.20
CA ASN A 271 38.87 -9.16 32.35
C ASN A 271 39.31 -8.04 31.39
N SER A 272 38.40 -7.15 30.97
CA SER A 272 38.78 -5.99 30.14
C SER A 272 39.53 -4.89 30.92
N PHE A 273 39.37 -4.84 32.25
CA PHE A 273 40.04 -3.86 33.11
C PHE A 273 41.43 -4.33 33.59
N MET A 274 41.68 -5.65 33.65
CA MET A 274 43.00 -6.19 34.02
C MET A 274 43.99 -6.31 32.84
N ASN A 275 43.51 -6.24 31.59
CA ASN A 275 44.36 -6.36 30.39
C ASN A 275 44.61 -5.01 29.69
N SER A 276 44.74 -3.91 30.44
CA SER A 276 45.28 -2.65 29.91
C SER A 276 46.79 -2.56 30.23
N PRO A 277 47.69 -2.79 29.25
CA PRO A 277 49.09 -2.44 29.41
C PRO A 277 49.25 -0.97 29.01
N HIS A 278 49.33 -0.10 30.02
CA HIS A 278 50.01 1.17 29.88
C HIS A 278 51.52 0.91 29.78
N SER A 279 52.09 0.94 28.58
CA SER A 279 53.51 1.12 28.25
C SER A 279 53.67 0.75 26.77
N SER A 280 54.26 1.49 25.84
CA SER A 280 55.19 2.61 25.86
C SER A 280 55.42 3.00 24.39
N PHE A 281 55.79 4.25 24.14
CA PHE A 281 56.75 4.71 23.11
C PHE A 281 56.69 4.14 21.67
N ARG A 282 56.53 5.04 20.69
CA ARG A 282 57.56 5.44 19.68
C ARG A 282 56.90 6.21 18.53
N ILE A 283 57.26 7.48 18.36
CA ILE A 283 58.19 8.04 17.37
C ILE A 283 57.44 8.59 16.16
N ILE A 284 57.57 9.91 16.07
CA ILE A 284 57.34 10.78 14.91
C ILE A 284 58.32 10.33 13.82
N GLU A 285 57.81 10.04 12.62
CA GLU A 285 58.66 10.06 11.43
C GLU A 285 57.94 10.79 10.29
N VAL A 286 58.59 11.88 9.88
CA VAL A 286 58.28 12.76 8.77
C VAL A 286 59.23 12.37 7.65
N ALA A 287 58.71 12.09 6.45
CA ALA A 287 59.45 12.06 5.18
C ALA A 287 58.42 12.22 4.03
N SER A 288 58.31 13.40 3.41
CA SER A 288 58.91 13.79 2.11
C SER A 288 58.44 12.90 0.95
N MET A 289 57.58 13.39 0.04
CA MET A 289 57.97 14.07 -1.21
C MET A 289 59.28 13.54 -1.79
N ASP A 290 59.20 12.72 -2.85
CA ASP A 290 59.81 13.01 -4.16
C ASP A 290 59.50 11.91 -5.21
N ASN A 291 59.17 12.39 -6.42
CA ASN A 291 59.44 11.87 -7.77
C ASN A 291 59.39 10.36 -8.07
N GLU A 292 58.41 9.95 -8.89
CA GLU A 292 58.57 9.65 -10.33
C GLU A 292 57.20 9.61 -11.03
#